data_AF-A0A7D9L6K9-F1
#
_entry.id   AF-A0A7D9L6K9-F1
#
_cell.length_a   1.000
_cell.length_b   1.000
_cell.length_c   1.000
_cell.angle_alpha   90.00
_cell.angle_beta   90.00
_cell.angle_gamma   90.00
#
_symmetry.space_group_name_H-M   'P 1'
#
loop_
_entity.id
_entity.type
_entity.pdbx_description
1 polymer ?
#
loop_
_entity_poly.entity_id
_entity_poly.type
_entity_poly.pdbx_seq_one_letter_code
_entity_poly.pdbx_strand_id
1 'polypeptide(L)'
;MADDEEEDPVVSEVDVYLAKNLVENLHLFQYLSRPAAVTYDKTKCLAARVKPQQQKVMMEMSLNTSGPSYCQSKGEQFAWEADNAAPDDKKFFKSDRMDKQVLLSTQGTVSTSQYA
;
A
#
# COMPACT_ATOMS: atom_id res chain seq x y z
N MET A 1 28.20 -47.53 -18.08
CA MET A 1 28.72 -46.65 -19.14
C MET A 1 27.58 -45.74 -19.53
N ALA A 2 27.46 -44.50 -19.08
CA ALA A 2 28.31 -43.58 -18.32
C ALA A 2 27.38 -42.91 -17.26
N ASP A 3 27.71 -42.75 -15.98
CA ASP A 3 28.86 -42.07 -15.34
C ASP A 3 29.19 -40.69 -15.94
N ASP A 4 28.16 -39.94 -16.33
CA ASP A 4 28.23 -38.51 -16.69
C ASP A 4 27.11 -37.71 -15.96
N GLU A 5 26.87 -38.00 -14.67
CA GLU A 5 26.31 -37.00 -13.76
C GLU A 5 27.49 -36.16 -13.26
N GLU A 6 27.96 -35.24 -14.10
CA GLU A 6 28.95 -34.23 -13.72
C GLU A 6 28.47 -33.53 -12.44
N GLU A 7 29.29 -33.70 -11.41
CA GLU A 7 29.22 -33.13 -10.08
C GLU A 7 28.80 -31.64 -10.13
N ASP A 8 27.54 -31.31 -9.82
CA ASP A 8 27.07 -29.92 -9.69
C ASP A 8 27.74 -29.30 -8.44
N PRO A 9 28.84 -28.53 -8.60
CA PRO A 9 29.67 -28.17 -7.48
C PRO A 9 29.00 -27.05 -6.71
N VAL A 10 28.92 -27.19 -5.38
CA VAL A 10 28.36 -26.15 -4.51
C VAL A 10 29.19 -24.87 -4.65
N VAL A 11 28.61 -23.86 -5.31
CA VAL A 11 29.28 -22.56 -5.58
C VAL A 11 29.31 -21.68 -4.33
N SER A 12 28.29 -21.77 -3.48
CA SER A 12 28.16 -20.94 -2.27
C SER A 12 27.24 -21.57 -1.24
N GLU A 13 27.68 -21.60 0.02
CA GLU A 13 26.85 -21.91 1.18
C GLU A 13 26.35 -20.60 1.81
N VAL A 14 25.06 -20.55 2.13
CA VAL A 14 24.43 -19.38 2.76
C VAL A 14 23.66 -19.85 3.98
N ASP A 15 24.03 -19.32 5.15
CA ASP A 15 23.31 -19.59 6.39
C ASP A 15 21.91 -18.95 6.33
N VAL A 16 20.88 -19.75 6.61
CA VAL A 16 19.48 -19.30 6.65
C VAL A 16 19.01 -19.20 8.09
N TYR A 17 18.70 -17.98 8.54
CA TYR A 17 18.18 -17.71 9.88
C TYR A 17 16.68 -17.48 9.86
N LEU A 18 15.99 -17.94 10.92
CA LEU A 18 14.55 -17.77 11.10
C LEU A 18 14.26 -16.88 12.32
N ALA A 19 13.60 -15.75 12.09
CA ALA A 19 13.08 -14.89 13.15
C ALA A 19 11.57 -15.10 13.32
N LYS A 20 11.10 -15.31 14.56
CA LYS A 20 9.67 -15.55 14.86
C LYS A 20 8.94 -14.33 15.43
N ASN A 21 9.64 -13.23 15.63
CA ASN A 21 9.17 -12.08 16.43
C ASN A 21 8.01 -11.32 15.76
N LEU A 22 7.91 -11.38 14.43
CA LEU A 22 6.91 -10.65 13.63
C LEU A 22 5.90 -11.57 12.94
N VAL A 23 5.85 -12.85 13.29
CA VAL A 23 5.00 -13.85 12.60
C VAL A 23 3.52 -13.44 12.56
N GLU A 24 3.01 -12.81 13.61
CA GLU A 24 1.60 -12.37 13.69
C GLU A 24 1.37 -10.94 13.19
N ASN A 25 2.45 -10.16 12.99
CA ASN A 25 2.37 -8.71 12.73
C ASN A 25 2.93 -8.29 11.37
N LEU A 26 3.62 -9.17 10.64
CA LEU A 26 4.17 -8.88 9.32
C LEU A 26 3.09 -9.02 8.25
N HIS A 27 2.83 -7.93 7.53
CA HIS A 27 1.83 -7.86 6.48
C HIS A 27 2.46 -7.43 5.16
N LEU A 28 2.06 -8.05 4.06
CA LEU A 28 2.51 -7.69 2.72
C LEU A 28 1.41 -6.94 1.97
N PHE A 29 1.69 -5.69 1.57
CA PHE A 29 0.80 -4.90 0.72
C PHE A 29 1.38 -4.78 -0.69
N GLN A 30 0.56 -5.07 -1.68
CA GLN A 30 0.91 -4.98 -3.10
C GLN A 30 -0.02 -3.97 -3.79
N TYR A 31 0.56 -3.13 -4.65
CA TYR A 31 -0.16 -2.05 -5.34
C TYR A 31 -0.19 -2.32 -6.85
N LEU A 32 -1.17 -3.10 -7.31
CA LEU A 32 -1.25 -3.59 -8.70
C LEU A 32 -1.28 -2.48 -9.76
N SER A 33 -1.84 -1.31 -9.43
CA SER A 33 -1.96 -0.18 -10.35
C SER A 33 -0.69 0.68 -10.46
N ARG A 34 0.36 0.37 -9.71
CA ARG A 34 1.55 1.21 -9.57
C ARG A 34 2.81 0.45 -9.98
N PRO A 35 3.62 0.98 -10.92
CA PRO A 35 4.89 0.38 -11.29
C PRO A 35 5.88 0.37 -10.11
N ALA A 36 6.75 -0.64 -10.07
CA ALA A 36 7.77 -0.79 -9.01
C ALA A 36 8.71 0.43 -8.90
N ALA A 37 8.98 1.11 -10.01
CA ALA A 37 9.83 2.30 -10.04
C ALA A 37 9.18 3.54 -9.37
N VAL A 38 7.87 3.55 -9.15
CA VAL A 38 7.14 4.71 -8.61
C VAL A 38 6.64 4.41 -7.20
N THR A 39 7.50 4.61 -6.20
CA THR A 39 7.20 4.28 -4.79
C THR A 39 6.29 5.33 -4.11
N TYR A 40 5.77 4.97 -2.93
CA TYR A 40 5.01 5.87 -2.06
C TYR A 40 5.89 6.60 -1.02
N ASP A 41 7.21 6.44 -1.05
CA ASP A 41 8.13 6.95 -0.01
C ASP A 41 8.07 8.47 0.15
N LYS A 42 7.79 9.18 -0.94
CA LYS A 42 7.67 10.64 -0.97
C LYS A 42 6.26 11.14 -0.62
N THR A 43 5.29 10.23 -0.49
CA THR A 43 3.90 10.56 -0.24
C THR A 43 3.59 10.38 1.25
N LYS A 44 3.02 11.42 1.87
CA LYS A 44 2.66 11.35 3.29
C LYS A 44 1.44 10.47 3.50
N CYS A 45 1.56 9.48 4.38
CA CYS A 45 0.41 8.76 4.92
C CYS A 45 -0.26 9.67 5.98
N LEU A 46 -1.52 10.04 5.74
CA LEU A 46 -2.29 10.91 6.62
C LEU A 46 -2.99 10.09 7.72
N ALA A 47 -3.53 8.94 7.36
CA ALA A 47 -4.17 8.02 8.29
C ALA A 47 -4.10 6.58 7.78
N ALA A 48 -4.01 5.62 8.70
CA ALA A 48 -4.13 4.20 8.41
C ALA A 48 -5.14 3.58 9.38
N ARG A 49 -6.03 2.74 8.86
CA ARG A 49 -7.05 2.05 9.64
C ARG A 49 -7.03 0.58 9.28
N VAL A 50 -7.08 -0.28 10.28
CA VAL A 50 -7.07 -1.74 10.11
C VAL A 50 -8.25 -2.36 10.84
N LYS A 51 -8.90 -3.33 10.20
CA LYS A 51 -9.83 -4.27 10.81
C LYS A 51 -9.12 -5.61 10.93
N PRO A 52 -8.53 -5.95 12.10
CA PRO A 52 -7.64 -7.12 12.24
C PRO A 52 -8.33 -8.44 11.88
N GLN A 53 -9.54 -8.66 12.40
CA GLN A 53 -10.29 -9.90 12.15
C GLN A 53 -10.71 -10.09 10.68
N GLN A 54 -11.04 -8.99 10.00
CA GLN A 54 -11.45 -9.03 8.58
C GLN A 54 -10.27 -8.84 7.63
N GLN A 55 -9.06 -8.60 8.16
CA GLN A 55 -7.84 -8.25 7.41
C GLN A 55 -8.05 -7.16 6.35
N LYS A 56 -8.87 -6.15 6.68
CA LYS A 56 -9.13 -5.00 5.81
C LYS A 56 -8.33 -3.80 6.29
N VAL A 57 -7.66 -3.15 5.36
CA VAL A 57 -6.80 -2.01 5.61
C VAL A 57 -7.25 -0.87 4.70
N MET A 58 -7.30 0.32 5.26
CA MET A 58 -7.61 1.56 4.57
C MET A 58 -6.49 2.55 4.88
N MET A 59 -5.94 3.16 3.83
CA MET A 59 -4.89 4.18 3.98
C MET A 59 -5.30 5.46 3.25
N GLU A 60 -5.12 6.59 3.93
CA GLU A 60 -5.32 7.92 3.36
C GLU A 60 -3.95 8.48 3.01
N MET A 61 -3.68 8.70 1.71
CA MET A 61 -2.40 9.20 1.20
C MET A 61 -2.59 10.63 0.69
N SER A 62 -1.66 11.53 1.02
CA SER A 62 -1.71 12.91 0.54
C SER A 62 -1.51 13.01 -0.97
N LEU A 63 -2.12 14.01 -1.60
CA LEU A 63 -1.90 14.38 -2.99
C LEU A 63 -1.15 15.72 -3.07
N ASN A 64 -0.29 15.87 -4.09
CA ASN A 64 0.35 17.15 -4.36
C ASN A 64 -0.60 18.06 -5.17
N THR A 65 -1.31 18.94 -4.48
CA THR A 65 -2.27 19.88 -5.07
C THR A 65 -1.62 21.12 -5.70
N SER A 66 -0.32 21.34 -5.45
CA SER A 66 0.45 22.47 -5.98
C SER A 66 1.26 22.12 -7.24
N GLY A 67 1.29 20.84 -7.62
CA GLY A 67 2.03 20.37 -8.79
C GLY A 67 1.30 20.67 -10.11
N PRO A 68 2.03 20.71 -11.24
CA PRO A 68 1.45 20.98 -12.56
C PRO A 68 0.49 19.88 -13.03
N SER A 69 0.55 18.68 -12.44
CA SER A 69 -0.33 17.55 -12.75
C SER A 69 -1.71 17.63 -12.09
N TYR A 70 -1.94 18.61 -11.21
CA TYR A 70 -3.19 18.75 -10.46
C TYR A 70 -4.03 19.92 -10.99
N CYS A 71 -5.26 19.63 -11.43
CA CYS A 71 -6.20 20.65 -11.87
C CYS A 71 -6.98 21.19 -10.67
N GLN A 72 -6.66 22.40 -10.21
CA GLN A 72 -7.26 23.00 -9.02
C GLN A 72 -8.79 23.12 -9.13
N SER A 73 -9.32 23.61 -10.26
CA SER A 73 -10.76 23.78 -10.45
C SER A 73 -11.54 22.46 -10.35
N LYS A 74 -11.01 21.36 -10.91
CA LYS A 74 -11.63 20.03 -10.76
C LYS A 74 -11.52 19.51 -9.33
N GLY A 75 -10.38 19.74 -8.69
CA GLY A 75 -10.15 19.37 -7.31
C GLY A 75 -11.11 20.03 -6.32
N GLU A 76 -11.42 21.30 -6.55
CA GLU A 76 -12.43 22.07 -5.80
C GLU A 76 -13.83 21.54 -6.06
N GLN A 77 -14.17 21.27 -7.33
CA GLN A 77 -15.47 20.70 -7.69
C GLN A 77 -15.73 19.36 -6.99
N PHE A 78 -14.76 18.42 -7.04
CA PHE A 78 -14.92 17.12 -6.38
C PHE A 78 -14.99 17.22 -4.86
N ALA A 79 -14.22 18.12 -4.26
CA ALA A 79 -14.30 18.34 -2.82
C ALA A 79 -15.66 18.91 -2.43
N TRP A 80 -16.16 19.90 -3.18
CA TRP A 80 -17.48 20.47 -2.96
C TRP A 80 -18.59 19.42 -3.13
N GLU A 81 -18.55 18.61 -4.19
CA GLU A 81 -19.55 17.54 -4.41
C GLU A 81 -19.54 16.49 -3.29
N ALA A 82 -18.38 16.19 -2.71
CA ALA A 82 -18.26 15.25 -1.60
C ALA A 82 -18.76 15.84 -0.26
N ASP A 83 -18.54 17.13 -0.03
CA ASP A 83 -18.73 17.78 1.27
C ASP A 83 -19.92 18.74 1.36
N ASN A 84 -20.67 18.97 0.27
CA ASN A 84 -21.71 20.01 0.20
C ASN A 84 -22.81 19.94 1.28
N ALA A 85 -23.07 18.76 1.83
CA ALA A 85 -24.06 18.53 2.89
C ALA A 85 -23.43 18.23 4.26
N ALA A 86 -22.10 18.20 4.34
CA ALA A 86 -21.38 17.92 5.58
C ALA A 86 -21.11 19.22 6.38
N PRO A 87 -21.34 19.24 7.70
CA PRO A 87 -20.87 20.35 8.53
C PRO A 87 -19.34 20.41 8.53
N ASP A 88 -18.75 21.58 8.76
CA ASP A 88 -17.30 21.81 8.64
C ASP A 88 -16.44 20.78 9.40
N ASP A 89 -16.86 20.38 10.61
CA ASP A 89 -16.13 19.39 11.42
C ASP A 89 -16.14 17.97 10.84
N LYS A 90 -17.06 17.67 9.93
CA LYS A 90 -17.25 16.36 9.30
C LYS A 90 -16.91 16.34 7.81
N LYS A 91 -16.39 17.45 7.26
CA LYS A 91 -15.89 17.49 5.89
C LYS A 91 -14.83 16.42 5.68
N PHE A 92 -14.97 15.68 4.59
CA PHE A 92 -14.02 14.69 4.14
C PHE A 92 -12.73 15.34 3.65
N PHE A 93 -12.82 16.46 2.94
CA PHE A 93 -11.71 17.28 2.45
C PHE A 93 -11.65 18.63 3.19
N LYS A 94 -10.86 18.69 4.26
CA LYS A 94 -10.75 19.89 5.11
C LYS A 94 -10.10 21.11 4.43
N SER A 95 -9.43 20.92 3.30
CA SER A 95 -8.78 21.99 2.54
C SER A 95 -9.67 22.57 1.43
N ASP A 96 -10.96 22.17 1.37
CA ASP A 96 -11.91 22.49 0.30
C ASP A 96 -11.44 22.06 -1.10
N ARG A 97 -10.45 21.15 -1.16
CA ARG A 97 -9.87 20.57 -2.38
C ARG A 97 -9.60 19.10 -2.17
N MET A 98 -9.65 18.31 -3.25
CA MET A 98 -9.30 16.88 -3.22
C MET A 98 -7.79 16.66 -2.96
N ASP A 99 -7.37 16.78 -1.70
CA ASP A 99 -5.98 16.76 -1.24
C ASP A 99 -5.47 15.38 -0.81
N LYS A 100 -6.32 14.36 -0.87
CA LYS A 100 -6.00 12.99 -0.46
C LYS A 100 -6.68 11.96 -1.33
N GLN A 101 -6.06 10.80 -1.40
CA GLN A 101 -6.61 9.59 -2.00
C GLN A 101 -6.76 8.50 -0.94
N VAL A 102 -7.76 7.66 -1.09
CA VAL A 102 -8.02 6.52 -0.20
C VAL A 102 -7.67 5.23 -0.93
N LEU A 103 -6.81 4.42 -0.32
CA LEU A 103 -6.49 3.07 -0.75
C LEU A 103 -7.24 2.08 0.12
N LEU A 104 -7.97 1.16 -0.51
CA LEU A 104 -8.72 0.09 0.15
C LEU A 104 -8.08 -1.25 -0.19
N SER A 105 -7.80 -2.06 0.84
CA SER A 105 -7.24 -3.39 0.63
C SER A 105 -8.32 -4.44 0.34
N THR A 106 -7.92 -5.48 -0.38
CA THR A 106 -8.66 -6.72 -0.53
C THR A 106 -7.73 -7.87 -0.13
N GLN A 107 -8.29 -8.92 0.46
CA GLN A 107 -7.52 -10.10 0.85
C GLN A 107 -7.05 -10.84 -0.41
N GLY A 108 -5.73 -11.06 -0.55
CA GLY A 108 -5.15 -11.70 -1.73
C GLY A 108 -5.17 -13.23 -1.71
N THR A 109 -5.13 -13.84 -0.52
CA THR A 109 -5.13 -15.30 -0.34
C THR A 109 -5.79 -15.68 0.98
N VAL A 110 -6.31 -16.91 1.06
CA VAL A 110 -6.93 -17.49 2.25
C VAL A 110 -5.89 -18.04 3.23
N SER A 111 -4.73 -18.50 2.74
CA SER A 111 -3.64 -19.05 3.56
C SER A 111 -2.32 -18.37 3.23
N THR A 112 -1.57 -18.00 4.28
CA THR A 112 -0.26 -17.35 4.18
C THR A 112 0.90 -18.18 4.77
N SER A 113 0.65 -19.41 5.25
CA SER A 113 1.62 -20.21 6.00
C SER A 113 2.86 -20.66 5.20
N GLN A 114 2.81 -20.54 3.88
CA GLN A 114 3.90 -20.95 2.96
C GLN A 114 4.71 -19.75 2.45
N TYR A 115 4.39 -18.52 2.88
CA TYR A 115 5.10 -17.31 2.50
C TYR A 115 5.92 -16.79 3.69
N ALA A 116 7.16 -16.38 3.42
CA ALA A 116 8.10 -15.81 4.37
C ALA A 116 8.80 -14.60 3.76
#